data_AF-A0A2W0B0Z1-F1
#
_entry.id   AF-A0A2W0B0Z1-F1
#
_cell.length_a   1.000
_cell.length_b   1.000
_cell.length_c   1.000
_cell.angle_alpha   90.00
_cell.angle_beta   90.00
_cell.angle_gamma   90.00
#
_symmetry.space_group_name_H-M   'P 1'
#
loop_
_entity.id
_entity.type
_entity.pdbx_description
1 polymer ?
#
loop_
_entity_poly.entity_id
_entity_poly.type
_entity_poly.pdbx_seq_one_letter_code
_entity_poly.pdbx_strand_id
1 'polypeptide(L)'
;HRVLYGEDLIADLHVPLHLHRIQVEHELRTKLILLRQSFVRSSTRKEEVLKLMLESVSSFLTLFRHSLIAMGEEPEPGKRAMLQQLQGKTNLDTRPFFELLTIREGGLKPNALDAQTMFPTYLKAIEQVIAAVDRL
;
A
#
# COMPACT_ATOMS: atom_id res chain seq x y z
N HIS A 1 -1.33 -16.54 -11.13
CA HIS A 1 -0.13 -17.40 -11.17
C HIS A 1 0.02 -17.93 -12.60
N ARG A 2 1.17 -18.50 -12.97
CA ARG A 2 1.36 -19.17 -14.25
C ARG A 2 2.22 -20.41 -14.00
N VAL A 3 1.72 -21.58 -14.36
CA VAL A 3 2.50 -22.82 -14.32
C VAL A 3 3.55 -22.75 -15.41
N LEU A 4 4.81 -22.93 -15.02
CA LEU A 4 5.95 -22.92 -15.95
C LEU A 4 6.30 -24.34 -16.42
N TYR A 5 6.11 -25.34 -15.57
CA TYR A 5 6.31 -26.76 -15.86
C TYR A 5 5.61 -27.62 -14.79
N GLY A 6 5.11 -28.81 -15.16
CA GLY A 6 4.47 -29.75 -14.24
C GLY A 6 2.97 -29.48 -14.01
N GLU A 7 2.42 -30.14 -12.99
CA GLU A 7 1.02 -30.03 -12.59
C GLU A 7 0.76 -28.80 -11.70
N ASP A 8 -0.42 -28.20 -11.86
CA ASP A 8 -0.85 -27.11 -10.98
C ASP A 8 -1.41 -27.67 -9.66
N LEU A 9 -0.53 -27.82 -8.67
CA LEU A 9 -0.88 -28.39 -7.37
C LEU A 9 -1.90 -27.57 -6.57
N ILE A 10 -2.23 -26.35 -7.01
CA ILE A 10 -3.15 -25.44 -6.32
C ILE A 10 -4.37 -25.05 -7.16
N ALA A 11 -4.58 -25.68 -8.32
CA ALA A 11 -5.72 -25.39 -9.21
C ALA A 11 -7.07 -25.56 -8.48
N ASP A 12 -7.18 -26.58 -7.64
CA ASP A 12 -8.41 -26.90 -6.90
C ASP A 12 -8.43 -26.31 -5.47
N LEU A 13 -7.44 -25.49 -5.11
CA LEU A 13 -7.38 -24.89 -3.78
C LEU A 13 -8.41 -23.76 -3.67
N HIS A 14 -9.54 -24.05 -3.05
CA HIS A 14 -10.53 -23.03 -2.70
C HIS A 14 -10.16 -22.33 -1.39
N VAL A 15 -9.77 -21.05 -1.47
CA VAL A 15 -9.49 -20.22 -0.28
C VAL A 15 -10.72 -19.38 0.07
N PRO A 16 -11.46 -19.72 1.14
CA PRO A 16 -12.69 -19.00 1.48
C PRO A 16 -12.37 -17.60 2.02
N LEU A 17 -12.95 -16.56 1.40
CA LEU A 17 -12.68 -15.15 1.73
C LEU A 17 -13.39 -14.62 2.99
N HIS A 18 -14.12 -15.47 3.71
CA HIS A 18 -14.85 -15.07 4.94
C HIS A 18 -13.99 -14.38 6.02
N LEU A 19 -12.69 -14.71 6.11
CA LEU A 19 -11.73 -14.05 7.02
C LEU A 19 -10.81 -13.05 6.31
N HIS A 20 -10.98 -12.83 5.00
CA HIS A 20 -10.09 -11.99 4.21
C HIS A 20 -10.05 -10.56 4.73
N ARG A 21 -11.21 -9.96 5.04
CA ARG A 21 -11.30 -8.62 5.65
C ARG A 21 -10.47 -8.54 6.94
N ILE A 22 -10.64 -9.51 7.84
CA ILE A 22 -9.95 -9.57 9.13
C ILE A 22 -8.43 -9.66 8.92
N GLN A 23 -8.00 -10.46 7.96
CA GLN A 23 -6.57 -10.57 7.61
C GLN A 23 -6.03 -9.24 7.06
N VAL A 24 -6.76 -8.55 6.19
CA VAL A 24 -6.36 -7.26 5.63
C VAL A 24 -6.23 -6.20 6.73
N GLU A 25 -7.21 -6.13 7.62
CA GLU A 25 -7.22 -5.23 8.78
C GLU A 25 -6.00 -5.49 9.70
N HIS A 26 -5.74 -6.75 10.03
CA HIS A 26 -4.57 -7.16 10.83
C HIS A 26 -3.25 -6.73 10.18
N GLU A 27 -3.07 -7.02 8.89
CA GLU A 27 -1.86 -6.67 8.15
C GLU A 27 -1.67 -5.16 8.05
N LEU A 28 -2.72 -4.40 7.72
CA LEU A 28 -2.64 -2.94 7.62
C LEU A 28 -2.20 -2.32 8.96
N ARG A 29 -2.79 -2.74 10.08
CA ARG A 29 -2.44 -2.21 11.41
C ARG A 29 -1.02 -2.58 11.80
N THR A 30 -0.62 -3.82 11.56
CA THR A 30 0.74 -4.29 11.82
C THR A 30 1.76 -3.47 11.04
N LYS A 31 1.52 -3.25 9.73
CA LYS A 31 2.41 -2.44 8.88
C LYS A 31 2.42 -0.97 9.29
N LEU A 32 1.28 -0.40 9.69
CA LEU A 32 1.21 0.98 10.19
C LEU A 32 2.06 1.17 11.46
N ILE A 33 1.96 0.24 12.41
CA ILE A 33 2.77 0.28 13.65
C ILE A 33 4.25 0.19 13.33
N LEU A 34 4.66 -0.75 12.48
CA LEU A 34 6.05 -0.91 12.06
C LEU A 34 6.58 0.33 11.32
N LEU A 35 5.75 0.95 10.48
CA LEU A 35 6.10 2.19 9.78
C LEU A 35 6.36 3.33 10.78
N ARG A 36 5.48 3.52 11.76
CA ARG A 36 5.63 4.54 12.81
C ARG A 36 6.87 4.31 13.67
N GLN A 37 7.11 3.07 14.10
CA GLN A 37 8.30 2.70 14.86
C GLN A 37 9.58 2.96 14.07
N SER A 38 9.58 2.62 12.78
CA SER A 38 10.73 2.83 11.89
C SER A 38 10.99 4.32 11.65
N PHE A 39 9.93 5.13 11.55
CA PHE A 39 10.05 6.58 11.45
C PHE A 39 10.68 7.19 12.71
N VAL A 40 10.23 6.81 13.90
CA VAL A 40 10.81 7.28 15.18
C VAL A 40 12.28 6.88 15.32
N ARG A 41 12.65 5.69 14.81
CA ARG A 41 14.05 5.21 14.81
C ARG A 41 14.91 5.85 13.73
N SER A 42 14.30 6.39 12.68
CA SER A 42 15.04 7.15 11.68
C SER A 42 15.56 8.42 12.34
N SER A 43 16.74 8.90 11.94
CA SER A 43 17.31 10.17 12.42
C SER A 43 16.53 11.40 11.95
N THR A 44 15.31 11.21 11.42
CA THR A 44 14.48 12.19 10.72
C THR A 44 15.12 12.82 9.49
N ARG A 45 16.35 12.42 9.11
CA ARG A 45 17.00 12.88 7.88
C ARG A 45 16.13 12.55 6.67
N LYS A 46 15.97 13.52 5.76
CA LYS A 46 15.09 13.41 4.58
C LYS A 46 15.32 12.12 3.79
N GLU A 47 16.59 11.74 3.61
CA GLU A 47 17.00 10.52 2.90
C GLU A 47 16.51 9.23 3.58
N GLU A 48 16.59 9.15 4.90
CA GLU A 48 16.14 7.97 5.67
C GLU A 48 14.62 7.86 5.66
N VAL A 49 13.91 8.99 5.77
CA VAL A 49 12.44 9.03 5.69
C VAL A 49 11.97 8.64 4.30
N LEU A 50 12.64 9.10 3.24
CA LEU A 50 12.35 8.68 1.88
C LEU A 50 12.59 7.18 1.67
N LYS A 51 13.73 6.68 2.14
CA LYS A 51 14.07 5.26 2.08
C LYS A 51 13.00 4.41 2.77
N LEU A 52 12.56 4.80 3.96
CA LEU A 52 11.48 4.14 4.69
C LEU A 52 10.16 4.10 3.87
N MET A 53 9.79 5.20 3.23
CA MET A 53 8.61 5.23 2.36
C MET A 53 8.79 4.33 1.14
N LEU A 54 9.94 4.36 0.47
CA LEU A 54 10.24 3.52 -0.69
C LEU A 54 10.24 2.02 -0.35
N GLU A 55 10.73 1.65 0.83
CA GLU A 55 10.74 0.27 1.31
C GLU A 55 9.32 -0.22 1.64
N SER A 56 8.50 0.64 2.24
CA SER A 56 7.14 0.27 2.68
C SER A 56 6.06 0.36 1.59
N VAL A 57 6.23 1.21 0.58
CA VAL A 57 5.17 1.55 -0.39
C VAL A 57 4.61 0.32 -1.12
N SER A 58 5.46 -0.65 -1.47
CA SER A 58 4.99 -1.84 -2.20
C SER A 58 4.07 -2.71 -1.34
N SER A 59 4.35 -2.84 -0.05
CA SER A 59 3.48 -3.59 0.87
C SER A 59 2.14 -2.90 1.05
N PHE A 60 2.12 -1.57 1.21
CA PHE A 60 0.86 -0.83 1.31
C PHE A 60 0.05 -0.88 0.03
N LEU A 61 0.67 -0.77 -1.16
CA LEU A 61 -0.06 -0.91 -2.44
C LEU A 61 -0.70 -2.28 -2.61
N THR A 62 -0.05 -3.35 -2.15
CA THR A 62 -0.66 -4.69 -2.12
C THR A 62 -1.84 -4.73 -1.16
N LEU A 63 -1.71 -4.15 0.04
CA LEU A 63 -2.80 -4.11 1.01
C LEU A 63 -3.96 -3.22 0.55
N PHE A 64 -3.71 -2.15 -0.19
CA PHE A 64 -4.75 -1.30 -0.80
C PHE A 64 -5.55 -2.07 -1.85
N ARG A 65 -4.89 -2.87 -2.69
CA ARG A 65 -5.57 -3.80 -3.60
C ARG A 65 -6.47 -4.76 -2.82
N HIS A 66 -5.98 -5.35 -1.74
CA HIS A 66 -6.82 -6.25 -0.93
C HIS A 66 -7.90 -5.52 -0.14
N SER A 67 -7.71 -4.24 0.19
CA SER A 67 -8.75 -3.41 0.81
C SER A 67 -9.91 -3.23 -0.16
N LEU A 68 -9.64 -2.94 -1.44
CA LEU A 68 -10.67 -2.89 -2.48
C LEU A 68 -11.41 -4.23 -2.62
N ILE A 69 -10.70 -5.36 -2.62
CA ILE A 69 -11.32 -6.71 -2.66
C ILE A 69 -12.24 -6.91 -1.44
N ALA A 70 -11.79 -6.52 -0.24
CA ALA A 70 -12.60 -6.63 0.97
C ALA A 70 -13.84 -5.72 0.93
N MET A 71 -13.78 -4.61 0.19
CA MET A 71 -14.93 -3.72 -0.08
C MET A 71 -15.89 -4.27 -1.14
N GLY A 72 -15.62 -5.46 -1.71
CA GLY A 72 -16.42 -6.05 -2.79
C GLY A 72 -16.10 -5.54 -4.19
N GLU A 73 -14.96 -4.86 -4.37
CA GLU A 73 -14.54 -4.30 -5.65
C GLU A 73 -13.59 -5.23 -6.40
N GLU A 74 -13.60 -5.12 -7.72
CA GLU A 74 -12.54 -5.66 -8.59
C GLU A 74 -11.44 -4.60 -8.76
N PRO A 75 -10.22 -4.81 -8.22
CA PRO A 75 -9.21 -3.77 -8.27
C PRO A 75 -8.56 -3.67 -9.66
N GLU A 76 -8.50 -2.46 -10.20
CA GLU A 76 -7.92 -2.18 -11.50
C GLU A 76 -6.50 -2.80 -11.66
N PRO A 77 -6.15 -3.28 -12.87
CA PRO A 77 -4.83 -3.82 -13.14
C PRO A 77 -3.78 -2.71 -13.07
N GLY A 78 -2.68 -2.99 -12.37
CA GLY A 78 -1.59 -2.04 -12.20
C GLY A 78 -1.75 -1.13 -10.97
N LYS A 79 -0.62 -0.60 -10.49
CA LYS A 79 -0.56 0.15 -9.21
C LYS A 79 -1.19 1.54 -9.32
N ARG A 80 -0.99 2.23 -10.44
CA ARG A 80 -1.51 3.60 -10.68
C ARG A 80 -3.02 3.62 -10.86
N ALA A 81 -3.57 2.74 -11.69
CA ALA A 81 -5.02 2.64 -11.89
C ALA A 81 -5.75 2.24 -10.59
N MET A 82 -5.19 1.29 -9.83
CA MET A 82 -5.72 0.93 -8.50
C MET A 82 -5.73 2.11 -7.52
N LEU A 83 -4.68 2.95 -7.51
CA LEU A 83 -4.65 4.16 -6.69
C LEU A 83 -5.73 5.17 -7.11
N GLN A 84 -5.99 5.34 -8.42
CA GLN A 84 -7.07 6.20 -8.91
C GLN A 84 -8.44 5.69 -8.47
N GLN A 85 -8.67 4.38 -8.60
CA GLN A 85 -9.90 3.73 -8.12
C GLN A 85 -10.10 3.94 -6.61
N LEU A 86 -9.03 3.76 -5.82
CA LEU A 86 -9.06 3.97 -4.39
C LEU A 86 -9.36 5.44 -4.03
N GLN A 87 -8.76 6.39 -4.75
CA GLN A 87 -9.05 7.83 -4.59
C GLN A 87 -10.49 8.19 -4.95
N GLY A 88 -11.13 7.49 -5.88
CA GLY A 88 -12.54 7.69 -6.20
C GLY A 88 -13.48 7.24 -5.08
N LYS A 89 -13.08 6.23 -4.30
CA LYS A 89 -13.90 5.66 -3.19
C LYS A 89 -13.56 6.21 -1.82
N THR A 90 -12.37 6.76 -1.67
CA THR A 90 -11.87 7.28 -0.40
C THR A 90 -11.41 8.71 -0.61
N ASN A 91 -11.67 9.62 0.34
CA ASN A 91 -11.20 11.01 0.25
C ASN A 91 -9.69 11.13 0.58
N LEU A 92 -8.91 10.28 -0.07
CA LEU A 92 -7.51 9.96 0.15
C LEU A 92 -6.64 10.82 -0.74
N ASP A 93 -5.58 11.37 -0.16
CA ASP A 93 -4.50 11.95 -0.95
C ASP A 93 -3.53 10.86 -1.42
N THR A 94 -3.65 10.46 -2.68
CA THR A 94 -2.79 9.44 -3.29
C THR A 94 -1.47 9.97 -3.83
N ARG A 95 -1.25 11.29 -3.83
CA ARG A 95 -0.04 11.93 -4.40
C ARG A 95 1.27 11.30 -3.91
N PRO A 96 1.46 11.03 -2.59
CA PRO A 96 2.70 10.42 -2.11
C PRO A 96 3.00 9.07 -2.78
N PHE A 97 1.97 8.25 -3.05
CA PHE A 97 2.16 6.94 -3.68
C PHE A 97 2.54 7.07 -5.16
N PHE A 98 1.94 8.03 -5.88
CA PHE A 98 2.32 8.32 -7.27
C PHE A 98 3.76 8.80 -7.39
N GLU A 99 4.18 9.68 -6.48
CA GLU A 99 5.55 10.21 -6.45
C GLU A 99 6.57 9.09 -6.13
N LEU A 100 6.28 8.27 -5.11
CA LEU A 100 7.13 7.12 -4.76
C LEU A 100 7.22 6.09 -5.90
N LEU A 101 6.12 5.81 -6.61
CA LEU A 101 6.15 4.94 -7.79
C LEU A 101 7.02 5.53 -8.90
N THR A 102 6.89 6.82 -9.16
CA THR A 102 7.70 7.50 -10.18
C THR A 102 9.19 7.47 -9.84
N ILE A 103 9.58 7.59 -8.57
CA ILE A 103 10.97 7.39 -8.13
C ILE A 103 11.42 5.94 -8.40
N ARG A 104 10.61 4.93 -8.05
CA ARG A 104 10.98 3.52 -8.26
C ARG A 104 11.15 3.15 -9.73
N GLU A 105 10.45 3.85 -10.61
CA GLU A 105 10.54 3.69 -12.06
C GLU A 105 11.68 4.53 -12.68
N GLY A 106 12.43 5.28 -11.88
CA GLY A 106 13.54 6.13 -12.33
C GLY A 106 13.09 7.46 -12.96
N GLY A 107 11.80 7.80 -12.90
CA GLY A 107 11.24 9.02 -13.48
C GLY A 107 11.47 10.28 -12.64
N LEU A 108 11.86 10.14 -11.37
CA LEU A 108 12.20 11.26 -10.48
C LEU A 108 13.47 10.95 -9.69
N LYS A 109 14.30 11.99 -9.49
CA LYS A 109 15.44 11.89 -8.58
C LYS A 109 14.94 11.89 -7.13
N PRO A 110 15.50 11.04 -6.24
CA PRO A 110 15.11 10.99 -4.83
C PRO A 110 15.16 12.34 -4.10
N ASN A 111 16.07 13.24 -4.50
CA ASN A 111 16.23 14.56 -3.88
C ASN A 111 15.20 15.60 -4.32
N ALA A 112 14.34 15.29 -5.29
CA ALA A 112 13.32 16.21 -5.78
C ALA A 112 12.12 16.36 -4.84
N LEU A 113 11.97 15.44 -3.88
CA LEU A 113 10.85 15.45 -2.93
C LEU A 113 11.31 15.85 -1.53
N ASP A 114 10.52 16.67 -0.85
CA ASP A 114 10.69 16.87 0.59
C ASP A 114 10.00 15.76 1.37
N ALA A 115 10.77 14.70 1.62
CA ALA A 115 10.31 13.50 2.31
C ALA A 115 9.72 13.76 3.70
N GLN A 116 10.19 14.79 4.43
CA GLN A 116 9.65 15.12 5.75
C GLN A 116 8.25 15.72 5.64
N THR A 117 8.00 16.52 4.60
CA THR A 117 6.66 17.09 4.37
C THR A 117 5.70 16.09 3.73
N MET A 118 6.21 15.14 2.95
CA MET A 118 5.41 14.10 2.30
C MET A 118 4.97 13.00 3.27
N PHE A 119 5.82 12.65 4.26
CA PHE A 119 5.56 11.53 5.17
C PHE A 119 4.24 11.67 5.97
N PRO A 120 3.86 12.84 6.54
CA PRO A 120 2.56 13.02 7.19
C PRO A 120 1.38 12.73 6.25
N THR A 121 1.45 13.17 5.00
CA THR A 121 0.42 12.90 3.98
C THR A 121 0.36 11.41 3.65
N TYR A 122 1.51 10.76 3.48
CA TYR A 122 1.61 9.32 3.26
C TYR A 122 1.00 8.50 4.42
N LEU A 123 1.33 8.88 5.66
CA LEU A 123 0.82 8.23 6.87
C LEU A 123 -0.70 8.40 7.01
N LYS A 124 -1.19 9.63 6.86
CA LYS A 124 -2.63 9.95 6.91
C LYS A 124 -3.39 9.17 5.85
N ALA A 125 -2.82 9.02 4.67
CA ALA A 125 -3.45 8.26 3.60
C ALA A 125 -3.61 6.77 3.96
N ILE A 126 -2.57 6.14 4.53
CA ILE A 126 -2.67 4.76 5.04
C ILE A 126 -3.76 4.64 6.11
N GLU A 127 -3.82 5.57 7.05
CA GLU A 127 -4.84 5.59 8.13
C GLU A 127 -6.26 5.72 7.57
N GLN A 128 -6.47 6.49 6.51
CA GLN A 128 -7.77 6.62 5.86
C GLN A 128 -8.23 5.31 5.21
N VAL A 129 -7.32 4.55 4.61
CA VAL A 129 -7.64 3.23 4.05
C VAL A 129 -8.01 2.25 5.17
N ILE A 130 -7.24 2.23 6.27
CA ILE A 130 -7.56 1.42 7.46
C ILE A 130 -8.95 1.76 7.98
N ALA A 131 -9.24 3.05 8.17
CA ALA A 131 -10.54 3.48 8.65
C ALA A 131 -11.68 3.12 7.68
N ALA A 132 -11.42 3.02 6.37
CA ALA A 132 -12.40 2.57 5.40
C ALA A 132 -12.67 1.06 5.52
N VAL A 133 -11.64 0.24 5.71
CA VAL A 133 -11.78 -1.21 5.95
C VAL A 133 -12.50 -1.48 7.27
N ASP A 134 -12.21 -0.72 8.32
CA ASP A 134 -12.83 -0.85 9.64
C ASP A 134 -14.35 -0.56 9.65
N ARG A 135 -14.87 0.12 8.62
CA ARG A 135 -16.30 0.47 8.49
C ARG A 135 -17.11 -0.53 7.68
N LEU A 136 -16.48 -1.52 7.06
CA LEU A 136 -17.14 -2.63 6.35
C LEU A 136 -17.80 -3.57 7.35
#